data_AF-A0A090SJI5-F1
#
_entry.id   AF-A0A090SJI5-F1
#
_cell.length_a   1.000
_cell.length_b   1.000
_cell.length_c   1.000
_cell.angle_alpha   90.00
_cell.angle_beta   90.00
_cell.angle_gamma   90.00
#
_symmetry.space_group_name_H-M   'P 1'
#
loop_
_entity.id
_entity.type
_entity.pdbx_description
1 polymer ?
#
loop_
_entity_poly.entity_id
_entity_poly.type
_entity_poly.pdbx_seq_one_letter_code
_entity_poly.pdbx_strand_id
1 'polypeptide(L)' 'MNAGTLPSYTLVDLSIGYDLGEVSPTLKGATANFIANNLFNQEYYTCWNESYCWYGQQQTVQVNLKFDL' A
#
# COMPACT_ATOMS: atom_id res chain seq x y z
N MET A 1 15.06 -22.68 -23.75
CA MET A 1 15.74 -22.78 -22.44
C MET A 1 15.23 -21.64 -21.57
N ASN A 2 14.91 -21.90 -20.30
CA ASN A 2 14.60 -20.83 -19.36
C ASN A 2 15.91 -20.21 -18.88
N ALA A 3 16.02 -18.88 -18.96
CA ALA A 3 17.19 -18.08 -18.61
C ALA A 3 17.59 -18.15 -17.12
N GLY A 4 16.64 -18.53 -16.27
CA GLY A 4 16.77 -18.54 -14.81
C GLY A 4 15.43 -18.31 -14.14
N THR A 5 15.44 -18.25 -12.81
CA THR A 5 14.26 -17.92 -11.98
C THR A 5 14.50 -16.62 -11.23
N LEU A 6 13.47 -15.80 -11.07
CA LEU A 6 13.56 -14.57 -10.29
C LEU A 6 13.51 -14.86 -8.78
N PRO A 7 14.19 -14.05 -7.94
CA PRO A 7 14.04 -14.12 -6.50
C PRO A 7 12.59 -13.91 -6.06
N SER A 8 12.12 -14.69 -5.10
CA SER A 8 10.85 -14.45 -4.44
C SER A 8 10.94 -13.22 -3.54
N TYR A 9 9.85 -12.47 -3.43
CA TYR A 9 9.70 -11.35 -2.53
C TYR A 9 8.36 -11.46 -1.78
N THR A 10 8.23 -10.72 -0.68
CA THR A 10 6.97 -10.61 0.08
C THR A 10 6.66 -9.14 0.26
N LEU A 11 5.43 -8.76 -0.06
CA LEU A 11 4.92 -7.42 0.15
C LEU A 11 3.91 -7.47 1.30
N VAL A 12 3.91 -6.41 2.11
CA VAL A 12 2.97 -6.25 3.21
C VAL A 12 2.31 -4.89 3.05
N ASP A 13 0.99 -4.89 3.14
CA ASP A 13 0.16 -3.69 3.11
C ASP A 13 -0.51 -3.50 4.47
N LEU A 14 -0.71 -2.25 4.85
CA LEU A 14 -1.30 -1.85 6.13
C LEU A 14 -2.44 -0.86 5.89
N SER A 15 -3.55 -1.06 6.60
CA SER A 15 -4.67 -0.13 6.63
C SER A 15 -5.17 0.01 8.07
N ILE A 16 -5.22 1.25 8.56
CA ILE A 16 -5.69 1.60 9.90
C ILE A 16 -6.78 2.65 9.76
N GLY A 17 -8.00 2.28 10.15
CA GLY A 17 -9.16 3.18 10.18
C GLY A 17 -9.50 3.62 11.59
N TYR A 18 -10.00 4.85 11.72
CA TYR A 18 -10.45 5.40 13.00
C TYR A 18 -11.71 6.26 12.83
N ASP A 19 -12.68 6.07 13.73
CA ASP A 19 -13.90 6.90 13.84
C ASP A 19 -13.57 8.17 14.62
N LEU A 20 -13.59 9.31 13.93
CA LEU A 20 -13.24 10.60 14.53
C LEU A 20 -14.33 11.11 15.50
N GLY A 21 -15.54 10.54 15.46
CA GLY A 21 -16.60 10.81 16.42
C GLY A 21 -16.20 10.46 17.87
N GLU A 22 -15.31 9.49 18.05
CA GLU A 22 -14.77 9.09 19.36
C GLU A 22 -13.79 10.13 19.94
N VAL A 23 -13.19 10.96 19.09
CA VAL A 23 -12.30 12.07 19.53
C VAL A 23 -13.10 13.32 19.85
N SER A 24 -14.13 13.63 19.06
CA SER A 24 -15.02 14.75 19.31
C SER A 24 -16.42 14.48 18.75
N PRO A 25 -17.50 14.76 19.52
CA PRO A 25 -18.87 14.67 19.02
C PRO A 25 -19.16 15.52 17.78
N THR A 26 -18.38 16.59 17.56
CA THR A 26 -18.50 17.45 16.37
C THR A 26 -18.04 16.77 15.08
N LEU A 27 -17.30 15.65 15.17
CA LEU A 27 -16.78 14.87 14.06
C LEU A 27 -17.56 13.56 13.87
N LYS A 28 -18.73 13.42 14.50
CA LYS A 28 -19.58 12.24 14.34
C LYS A 28 -19.92 12.02 12.86
N GLY A 29 -19.65 10.81 12.36
CA GLY A 29 -19.80 10.47 10.93
C GLY A 29 -18.56 10.75 10.07
N ALA A 30 -17.48 11.29 10.66
CA ALA A 30 -16.20 11.43 9.98
C ALA A 30 -15.26 10.26 10.31
N THR A 31 -14.54 9.75 9.31
CA THR A 31 -13.54 8.68 9.49
C THR A 31 -12.21 9.07 8.85
N ALA A 32 -11.12 8.65 9.49
CA ALA A 32 -9.77 8.75 8.95
C ALA A 32 -9.23 7.36 8.67
N ASN A 33 -8.62 7.15 7.50
CA ASN A 33 -7.97 5.89 7.15
C ASN A 33 -6.53 6.18 6.70
N PHE A 34 -5.58 5.57 7.38
CA PHE A 34 -4.17 5.55 7.00
C PHE A 34 -3.87 4.26 6.24
N ILE A 35 -3.33 4.36 5.04
CA ILE A 35 -3.02 3.23 4.17
C ILE A 35 -1.55 3.32 3.76
N ALA A 36 -0.82 2.23 3.93
CA ALA A 36 0.53 2.07 3.41
C ALA A 36 0.60 0.80 2.55
N ASN A 37 1.05 0.93 1.31
CA ASN A 37 1.32 -0.22 0.45
C ASN A 37 2.83 -0.41 0.30
N ASN A 38 3.26 -1.66 0.24
CA ASN A 38 4.68 -2.01 0.32
C ASN A 38 5.32 -1.35 1.59
N LEU A 39 4.78 -1.71 2.75
CA LEU A 39 5.09 -1.11 4.07
C LEU A 39 6.59 -1.11 4.39
N PHE A 40 7.33 -2.12 3.93
CA PHE A 40 8.77 -2.26 4.17
C PHE A 40 9.63 -1.69 3.05
N ASN A 41 9.03 -1.00 2.06
CA ASN A 41 9.70 -0.43 0.91
C ASN A 41 10.62 -1.44 0.18
N GLN A 42 10.10 -2.65 -0.03
CA GLN A 42 10.79 -3.71 -0.73
C GLN A 42 11.00 -3.31 -2.19
N GLU A 43 12.25 -3.33 -2.63
CA GLU A 43 12.58 -3.22 -4.05
C GLU A 43 12.47 -4.61 -4.70
N TYR A 44 11.68 -4.69 -5.77
CA TYR A 44 11.48 -5.92 -6.53
C TYR A 44 11.20 -5.60 -8.00
N TYR A 45 11.38 -6.59 -8.86
CA TYR A 45 11.10 -6.47 -10.29
C TYR A 45 10.53 -7.78 -10.82
N THR A 46 9.79 -7.68 -11.92
CA THR A 46 9.30 -8.83 -12.67
C THR A 46 9.82 -8.74 -14.10
N CYS A 47 10.10 -9.88 -14.71
CA CYS A 47 10.64 -9.93 -16.07
C CYS A 47 9.77 -10.82 -16.94
N TRP A 48 9.49 -10.37 -18.15
CA TRP A 48 8.93 -11.22 -19.19
C TRP A 48 10.02 -12.12 -19.82
N ASN A 49 11.21 -11.55 -20.03
CA ASN A 49 12.43 -12.27 -20.45
C ASN A 49 13.68 -11.48 -19.99
N GLU A 50 14.88 -11.94 -20.37
CA GLU A 50 16.17 -11.36 -19.96
C GLU A 50 16.35 -9.86 -20.29
N SER A 51 15.64 -9.34 -21.30
CA SER A 51 15.79 -7.96 -21.76
C SER A 51 14.62 -7.06 -21.38
N TYR A 52 13.51 -7.63 -20.88
CA TYR A 52 12.29 -6.88 -20.54
C TYR A 52 11.89 -7.16 -19.10
N CYS A 53 12.27 -6.23 -18.23
CA CYS A 53 11.98 -6.24 -16.80
C CYS A 53 11.40 -4.90 -16.36
N TRP A 54 10.50 -4.95 -15.39
CA TRP A 54 9.87 -3.78 -14.79
C TRP A 54 9.97 -3.84 -13.28
N TYR A 55 10.33 -2.72 -12.67
CA TYR A 55 10.25 -2.58 -11.23
C TYR A 55 8.80 -2.63 -10.78
N GLY A 56 8.62 -3.27 -9.63
CA GLY A 56 7.37 -3.29 -8.90
C GLY A 56 6.99 -1.93 -8.34
N GLN A 57 5.79 -1.82 -7.80
CA GLN A 57 5.33 -0.58 -7.20
C GLN A 57 6.15 -0.26 -5.94
N GLN A 58 6.68 0.96 -5.89
CA GLN A 58 7.35 1.50 -4.69
C GLN A 58 6.37 1.68 -3.53
N GLN A 59 6.90 1.99 -2.35
CA GLN A 59 6.07 2.33 -1.20
C GLN A 59 5.15 3.52 -1.50
N THR A 60 3.88 3.37 -1.11
CA THR A 60 2.93 4.47 -1.10
C THR A 60 2.34 4.63 0.30
N VAL A 61 2.13 5.87 0.71
CA VAL A 61 1.51 6.21 1.99
C VAL A 61 0.40 7.22 1.70
N GLN A 62 -0.81 6.91 2.15
CA GLN A 62 -2.01 7.68 1.86
C GLN A 62 -2.84 7.87 3.13
N VAL A 63 -3.52 9.02 3.21
CA VAL A 63 -4.50 9.31 4.27
C VAL A 63 -5.79 9.72 3.59
N ASN A 64 -6.86 8.99 3.90
CA ASN A 64 -8.20 9.27 3.41
C ASN A 64 -9.05 9.80 4.55
N LEU A 65 -9.70 10.94 4.32
CA LEU A 65 -10.71 11.51 5.22
C LEU A 65 -12.06 11.40 4.53
N LYS A 66 -13.03 10.78 5.22
CA LYS A 66 -14.42 10.72 4.77
C LYS A 66 -15.29 11.47 5.77
N PHE A 67 -16.21 12.27 5.25
CA PHE A 67 -17.23 12.97 6.02
C PHE A 67 -18.60 12.58 5.49
N ASP A 68 -19.48 12.10 6.36
CA ASP A 68 -20.90 11.94 6.05
C ASP A 68 -21.61 13.27 6.34
N LEU A 69 -22.02 13.96 5.27
CA LEU A 69 -22.74 15.26 5.32
C LEU A 69 -24.25 15.07 5.49
#